data_AF-A0AAW1X7V0-F1
#
_entry.id   AF-A0AAW1X7V0-F1
#
_cell.length_a   1.000
_cell.length_b   1.000
_cell.length_c   1.000
_cell.angle_alpha   90.00
_cell.angle_beta   90.00
_cell.angle_gamma   90.00
#
_symmetry.space_group_name_H-M   'P 1'
#
loop_
_entity.id
_entity.type
_entity.pdbx_description
1 polymer ?
#
loop_
_entity_poly.entity_id
_entity_poly.type
_entity_poly.pdbx_seq_one_letter_code
_entity_poly.pdbx_strand_id
1 'polypeptide(L)'
;MGSDEEEQWVPLRNRPELSDVIPVQQNDGPNPVVPIAYKEEFRETMDYFRALYKADERSPRALRLTSEAIELNPGNYTVWHFRRLILEALNDDLQNELGLTENIAQGNSKNYQLWHHRRWVAEKLGTSATSEELRFTKKILSIDAKHYHAWSHRQWVLQALGGWEEELDYCHQLLEEDIFNNSAWNQRYFVITRSPFLGGLKDMRESEVCYTHNAIVARPENESSWRYLRGLYKDDNLSWVNNPQISSLCLEILTAKANCVFALSTLLDLISHGFQPSQEFRDAVNALQTSDSEQTDSDVAKTACSVLESIDPLRANYWKWYRSKHFENA
;
A
#
# COMPACT_ATOMS: atom_id res chain seq x y z
N MET A 1 39.68 -4.92 -0.41
CA MET A 1 40.32 -4.07 0.60
C MET A 1 39.84 -2.65 0.36
N GLY A 2 38.68 -2.32 0.92
CA GLY A 2 38.23 -0.94 1.10
C GLY A 2 38.24 -0.71 2.60
N SER A 3 39.06 0.21 3.07
CA SER A 3 39.13 0.64 4.46
C SER A 3 37.90 1.48 4.75
N ASP A 4 36.84 0.88 5.28
CA ASP A 4 35.84 1.60 6.06
C ASP A 4 36.52 1.97 7.39
N GLU A 5 37.30 3.06 7.37
CA GLU A 5 37.62 3.76 8.60
C GLU A 5 36.29 4.30 9.11
N GLU A 6 35.69 3.62 10.09
CA GLU A 6 34.57 4.16 10.86
C GLU A 6 35.01 5.54 11.38
N GLU A 7 34.51 6.61 10.78
CA GLU A 7 34.75 7.97 11.27
C GLU A 7 34.35 8.01 12.75
N GLN A 8 35.35 8.13 13.60
CA GLN A 8 35.16 8.06 15.04
C GLN A 8 34.29 9.26 15.46
N TRP A 9 33.09 8.98 15.98
CA TRP A 9 32.18 10.01 16.47
C TRP A 9 32.90 10.97 17.45
N VAL A 10 32.83 12.27 17.18
CA VAL A 10 33.39 13.32 18.02
C VAL A 10 32.28 13.88 18.93
N PRO A 11 32.41 13.77 20.27
CA PRO A 11 31.46 14.32 21.22
C PRO A 11 31.15 15.80 20.97
N LEU A 12 29.87 16.20 21.03
CA LEU A 12 29.43 17.57 20.73
C LEU A 12 30.10 18.63 21.63
N ARG A 13 30.34 18.30 22.90
CA ARG A 13 31.07 19.16 23.85
C ARG A 13 32.50 19.50 23.43
N ASN A 14 33.09 18.71 22.54
CA ASN A 14 34.45 18.92 22.04
C ASN A 14 34.46 19.71 20.72
N ARG A 15 33.29 20.02 20.14
CA ARG A 15 33.17 20.70 18.86
C ARG A 15 33.17 22.23 19.06
N PRO A 16 34.16 22.98 18.54
CA PRO A 16 34.30 24.42 18.80
C PRO A 16 33.05 25.23 18.44
N GLU A 17 32.33 24.83 17.39
CA GLU A 17 31.11 25.48 16.92
C GLU A 17 29.89 25.33 17.84
N LEU A 18 29.99 24.50 18.89
CA LEU A 18 28.98 24.31 19.93
C LEU A 18 29.46 24.74 21.33
N SER A 19 30.63 25.38 21.43
CA SER A 19 31.25 25.75 22.72
C SER A 19 30.45 26.78 23.52
N ASP A 20 29.62 27.59 22.86
CA ASP A 20 28.71 28.55 23.47
C ASP A 20 27.37 27.94 23.91
N VAL A 21 27.08 26.69 23.51
CA VAL A 21 25.80 26.03 23.77
C VAL A 21 25.88 25.27 25.10
N ILE A 22 25.03 25.63 26.05
CA ILE A 22 24.88 24.91 27.32
C ILE A 22 23.83 23.80 27.12
N PRO A 23 24.22 22.51 27.17
CA PRO A 23 23.30 21.39 26.95
C PRO A 23 22.17 21.35 27.99
N VAL A 24 20.96 21.00 27.55
CA VAL A 24 19.77 20.91 28.40
C VAL A 24 19.37 19.46 28.59
N GLN A 25 19.56 18.95 29.82
CA GLN A 25 19.22 17.57 30.15
C GLN A 25 17.72 17.27 30.05
N GLN A 26 17.38 16.03 29.71
CA GLN A 26 16.02 15.54 29.79
C GLN A 26 15.55 15.51 31.25
N ASN A 27 14.36 16.06 31.52
CA ASN A 27 13.76 16.02 32.84
C ASN A 27 12.65 14.97 32.90
N ASP A 28 12.99 13.75 33.31
CA ASP A 28 12.03 12.66 33.52
C ASP A 28 11.42 12.65 34.94
N GLY A 29 11.68 13.70 35.73
CA GLY A 29 11.25 13.84 37.12
C GLY A 29 12.07 12.98 38.10
N PRO A 30 11.73 13.06 39.40
CA PRO A 30 12.49 12.36 40.45
C PRO A 30 12.27 10.83 40.47
N ASN A 31 11.17 10.34 39.86
CA ASN A 31 10.83 8.91 39.81
C ASN A 31 10.43 8.56 38.37
N PRO A 32 11.40 8.38 37.45
CA PRO A 32 11.11 8.19 36.04
C PRO A 32 10.39 6.85 35.80
N VAL A 33 9.37 6.89 34.94
CA VAL A 33 8.70 5.69 34.41
C VAL A 33 9.18 5.45 32.99
N VAL A 34 9.40 4.17 32.64
CA VAL A 34 10.00 3.74 31.35
C VAL A 34 11.30 4.48 30.96
N PRO A 35 12.26 4.71 31.88
CA PRO A 35 13.51 5.36 31.53
C PRO A 35 14.30 4.51 30.54
N ILE A 36 14.83 5.14 29.51
CA ILE A 36 15.69 4.49 28.53
C ILE A 36 17.14 4.73 28.96
N ALA A 37 17.91 3.66 29.08
CA ALA A 37 19.35 3.73 29.32
C ALA A 37 20.09 4.14 28.03
N TYR A 38 20.05 5.43 27.69
CA TYR A 38 20.64 5.97 26.47
C TYR A 38 22.16 5.78 26.44
N LYS A 39 22.70 5.49 25.25
CA LYS A 39 24.14 5.65 24.98
C LYS A 39 24.54 7.13 25.15
N GLU A 40 25.82 7.37 25.44
CA GLU A 40 26.34 8.72 25.67
C GLU A 40 26.08 9.64 24.48
N GLU A 41 26.36 9.18 23.27
CA GLU A 41 26.10 9.88 22.01
C GLU A 41 24.65 10.34 21.90
N PHE A 42 23.68 9.43 22.11
CA PHE A 42 22.26 9.78 22.05
C PHE A 42 21.89 10.85 23.08
N ARG A 43 22.33 10.67 24.32
CA ARG A 43 22.04 11.60 25.41
C ARG A 43 22.60 12.99 25.10
N GLU A 44 23.87 13.06 24.69
CA GLU A 44 24.54 14.32 24.38
C GLU A 44 23.88 15.02 23.18
N THR A 45 23.63 14.31 22.07
CA THR A 45 22.94 14.89 20.91
C THR A 45 21.57 15.46 21.27
N MET A 46 20.79 14.73 22.07
CA MET A 46 19.48 15.21 22.50
C MET A 46 19.56 16.35 23.53
N ASP A 47 20.61 16.41 24.36
CA ASP A 47 20.82 17.53 25.29
C ASP A 47 21.14 18.83 24.54
N TYR A 48 22.00 18.77 23.53
CA TYR A 48 22.29 19.90 22.65
C TYR A 48 21.07 20.28 21.80
N PHE A 49 20.32 19.29 21.28
CA PHE A 49 19.09 19.56 20.53
C PHE A 49 18.08 20.31 21.40
N ARG A 50 17.85 19.86 22.66
CA ARG A 50 16.97 20.55 23.60
C ARG A 50 17.42 21.99 23.87
N ALA A 51 18.72 22.23 23.96
CA ALA A 51 19.26 23.58 24.14
C ALA A 51 18.93 24.50 22.95
N LEU A 52 19.26 24.07 21.72
CA LEU A 52 19.01 24.86 20.51
C LEU A 52 17.51 25.02 20.23
N TYR A 53 16.72 23.97 20.44
CA TYR A 53 15.26 24.00 20.29
C TYR A 53 14.62 24.99 21.27
N LYS A 54 15.04 24.97 22.55
CA LYS A 54 14.55 25.91 23.56
C LYS A 54 14.89 27.36 23.25
N ALA A 55 16.02 27.60 22.59
CA ALA A 55 16.45 28.93 22.15
C ALA A 55 15.81 29.38 20.81
N ASP A 56 15.05 28.51 20.13
CA ASP A 56 14.59 28.69 18.73
C ASP A 56 15.75 29.10 17.80
N GLU A 57 16.93 28.48 17.96
CA GLU A 57 18.09 28.83 17.14
C GLU A 57 17.97 28.24 15.73
N ARG A 58 17.74 29.11 14.73
CA ARG A 58 17.61 28.73 13.32
C ARG A 58 18.89 29.01 12.54
N SER A 59 19.89 28.17 12.75
CA SER A 59 21.24 28.33 12.19
C SER A 59 21.68 27.08 11.40
N PRO A 60 22.73 27.20 10.53
CA PRO A 60 23.30 26.03 9.86
C PRO A 60 23.82 24.95 10.82
N ARG A 61 24.30 25.32 12.02
CA ARG A 61 24.74 24.34 13.03
C ARG A 61 23.55 23.63 13.67
N ALA A 62 22.43 24.32 13.90
CA ALA A 62 21.20 23.69 14.35
C ALA A 62 20.67 22.72 13.30
N LEU A 63 20.74 23.09 12.01
CA LEU A 63 20.36 22.20 10.91
C LEU A 63 21.18 20.91 10.92
N ARG A 64 22.52 21.00 11.00
CA ARG A 64 23.39 19.82 11.11
C ARG A 64 23.07 18.96 12.32
N LEU A 65 22.84 19.57 13.48
CA LEU A 65 22.47 18.84 14.70
C LEU A 65 21.14 18.08 14.54
N THR A 66 20.17 18.63 13.80
CA THR A 66 18.94 17.88 13.51
C THR A 66 19.19 16.66 12.64
N SER A 67 20.19 16.67 11.74
CA SER A 67 20.57 15.48 10.97
C SER A 67 21.08 14.37 11.90
N GLU A 68 22.03 14.69 12.79
CA GLU A 68 22.57 13.71 13.77
C GLU A 68 21.47 13.17 14.69
N ALA A 69 20.56 14.04 15.16
CA ALA A 69 19.42 13.62 15.99
C ALA A 69 18.44 12.69 15.23
N ILE A 70 18.22 12.93 13.93
CA ILE A 70 17.38 12.09 13.08
C ILE A 70 18.04 10.73 12.80
N GLU A 71 19.35 10.69 12.57
CA GLU A 71 20.09 9.43 12.39
C GLU A 71 19.97 8.53 13.63
N LEU A 72 20.04 9.13 14.81
CA LEU A 72 19.91 8.42 16.09
C LEU A 72 18.47 7.99 16.40
N ASN A 73 17.47 8.78 16.01
CA ASN A 73 16.06 8.43 16.15
C ASN A 73 15.19 9.12 15.07
N PRO A 74 14.97 8.47 13.93
CA PRO A 74 14.16 9.04 12.85
C PRO A 74 12.68 9.11 13.22
N GLY A 75 12.25 8.47 14.31
CA GLY A 75 10.88 8.56 14.84
C GLY A 75 10.58 9.87 15.58
N ASN A 76 11.57 10.70 15.88
CA ASN A 76 11.37 11.92 16.66
C ASN A 76 10.78 13.06 15.81
N TYR A 77 9.45 13.15 15.78
CA TYR A 77 8.71 14.15 15.00
C TYR A 77 9.01 15.61 15.41
N THR A 78 9.43 15.88 16.65
CA THR A 78 9.81 17.23 17.09
C THR A 78 11.07 17.71 16.38
N VAL A 79 12.05 16.81 16.20
CA VAL A 79 13.29 17.13 15.46
C VAL A 79 12.97 17.43 14.00
N TRP A 80 12.13 16.60 13.35
CA TRP A 80 11.69 16.84 11.98
C TRP A 80 10.93 18.16 11.81
N HIS A 81 10.06 18.50 12.75
CA HIS A 81 9.36 19.77 12.74
C HIS A 81 10.34 20.95 12.84
N PHE A 82 11.27 20.91 13.80
CA PHE A 82 12.25 21.97 13.97
C PHE A 82 13.18 22.08 12.75
N ARG A 83 13.60 20.95 12.17
CA ARG A 83 14.37 20.93 10.92
C ARG A 83 13.67 21.72 9.80
N ARG A 84 12.37 21.51 9.59
CA ARG A 84 11.60 22.26 8.58
C ARG A 84 11.58 23.77 8.87
N LEU A 85 11.41 24.16 10.14
CA LEU A 85 11.47 25.58 10.52
C LEU A 85 12.84 26.21 10.25
N ILE A 86 13.92 25.46 10.48
CA ILE A 86 15.28 25.92 10.18
C ILE A 86 15.48 26.05 8.67
N LEU A 87 15.10 25.03 7.88
CA LEU A 87 15.21 25.06 6.42
C LEU A 87 14.47 26.26 5.81
N GLU A 88 13.26 26.55 6.30
CA GLU A 88 12.49 27.73 5.86
C GLU A 88 13.17 29.05 6.26
N ALA A 89 13.70 29.14 7.49
CA ALA A 89 14.37 30.36 7.96
C ALA A 89 15.70 30.63 7.24
N LEU A 90 16.42 29.57 6.85
CA LEU A 90 17.67 29.67 6.10
C LEU A 90 17.45 29.83 4.60
N ASN A 91 16.23 29.61 4.10
CA ASN A 91 15.92 29.52 2.67
C ASN A 91 16.88 28.57 1.95
N ASP A 92 17.06 27.38 2.53
CA ASP A 92 18.02 26.36 2.07
C ASP A 92 17.56 25.67 0.77
N ASP A 93 18.49 25.06 0.06
CA ASP A 93 18.20 24.24 -1.12
C ASP A 93 17.63 22.88 -0.70
N LEU A 94 16.34 22.69 -0.98
CA LEU A 94 15.60 21.50 -0.60
C LEU A 94 15.95 20.25 -1.43
N GLN A 95 16.71 20.37 -2.52
CA GLN A 95 17.17 19.20 -3.28
C GLN A 95 18.02 18.26 -2.41
N ASN A 96 18.86 18.83 -1.54
CA ASN A 96 19.69 18.04 -0.62
C ASN A 96 18.84 17.25 0.40
N GLU A 97 17.63 17.71 0.72
CA GLU A 97 16.72 17.02 1.63
C GLU A 97 16.11 15.75 1.01
N LEU A 98 15.96 15.70 -0.31
CA LEU A 98 15.57 14.46 -1.01
C LEU A 98 16.68 13.40 -0.87
N GLY A 99 17.95 13.81 -0.94
CA GLY A 99 19.09 12.92 -0.68
C GLY A 99 19.15 12.43 0.76
N LEU A 100 18.94 13.32 1.74
CA LEU A 100 18.87 12.95 3.17
C LEU A 100 17.78 11.90 3.41
N THR A 101 16.56 12.14 2.91
CA THR A 101 15.46 11.18 3.08
C THR A 101 15.69 9.87 2.35
N GLU A 102 16.36 9.88 1.19
CA GLU A 102 16.76 8.65 0.51
C GLU A 102 17.77 7.83 1.35
N ASN A 103 18.74 8.48 1.98
CA ASN A 103 19.72 7.82 2.86
C ASN A 103 19.05 7.21 4.10
N ILE A 104 18.19 7.96 4.78
CA ILE A 104 17.46 7.45 5.96
C ILE A 104 16.56 6.27 5.57
N ALA A 105 15.95 6.30 4.38
CA ALA A 105 15.07 5.23 3.90
C ALA A 105 15.80 3.89 3.76
N GLN A 106 17.13 3.87 3.56
CA GLN A 106 17.91 2.63 3.45
C GLN A 106 17.81 1.75 4.71
N GLY A 107 17.73 2.38 5.89
CA GLY A 107 17.56 1.68 7.17
C GLY A 107 16.17 1.83 7.81
N ASN A 108 15.39 2.84 7.41
CA ASN A 108 14.16 3.24 8.11
C ASN A 108 13.01 3.57 7.14
N SER A 109 12.87 2.82 6.04
CA SER A 109 11.81 3.04 5.04
C SER A 109 10.39 3.00 5.60
N LYS A 110 10.11 2.33 6.72
CA LYS A 110 8.79 2.26 7.37
C LYS A 110 8.51 3.40 8.37
N ASN A 111 9.29 4.47 8.33
CA ASN A 111 9.17 5.61 9.24
C ASN A 111 8.18 6.67 8.70
N TYR A 112 7.16 7.02 9.49
CA TYR A 112 6.14 8.01 9.08
C TYR A 112 6.72 9.41 8.84
N GLN A 113 7.64 9.85 9.69
CA GLN A 113 8.19 11.20 9.64
C GLN A 113 9.03 11.42 8.39
N LEU A 114 9.75 10.39 7.93
CA LEU A 114 10.48 10.39 6.67
C LEU A 114 9.57 10.67 5.49
N TRP A 115 8.47 9.91 5.34
CA TRP A 115 7.54 10.10 4.22
C TRP A 115 6.84 11.45 4.30
N HIS A 116 6.50 11.89 5.51
CA HIS A 116 5.90 13.21 5.69
C HIS A 116 6.87 14.34 5.33
N HIS A 117 8.14 14.25 5.75
CA HIS A 117 9.16 15.24 5.42
C HIS A 117 9.46 15.25 3.92
N ARG A 118 9.63 14.08 3.30
CA ARG A 118 9.87 13.97 1.87
C ARG A 118 8.72 14.58 1.05
N ARG A 119 7.48 14.31 1.46
CA ARG A 119 6.29 14.96 0.87
C ARG A 119 6.33 16.48 1.01
N TRP A 120 6.63 17.00 2.20
CA TRP A 120 6.75 18.45 2.42
C TRP A 120 7.82 19.08 1.51
N VAL A 121 8.97 18.41 1.34
CA VAL A 121 10.02 18.84 0.40
C VAL A 121 9.50 18.86 -1.03
N ALA A 122 8.89 17.77 -1.49
CA ALA A 122 8.35 17.66 -2.84
C ALA A 122 7.21 18.68 -3.11
N GLU A 123 6.38 19.01 -2.11
CA GLU A 123 5.37 20.07 -2.20
C GLU A 123 6.00 21.44 -2.46
N LYS A 124 7.13 21.75 -1.81
CA LYS A 124 7.86 23.01 -2.01
C LYS A 124 8.59 23.07 -3.37
N LEU A 125 9.11 21.93 -3.83
CA LEU A 125 9.80 21.81 -5.13
C LEU A 125 8.82 21.78 -6.32
N GLY A 126 7.57 21.40 -6.10
CA GLY A 126 6.53 21.31 -7.13
C GLY A 126 6.81 20.22 -8.16
N THR A 127 6.33 20.42 -9.39
CA THR A 127 6.40 19.41 -10.48
C THR A 127 7.82 19.06 -10.91
N SER A 128 8.82 19.86 -10.52
CA SER A 128 10.23 19.52 -10.74
C SER A 128 10.67 18.26 -10.00
N ALA A 129 10.00 17.90 -8.89
CA ALA A 129 10.31 16.71 -8.10
C ALA A 129 9.66 15.42 -8.64
N THR A 130 8.65 15.51 -9.53
CA THR A 130 7.81 14.37 -9.95
C THR A 130 8.62 13.15 -10.38
N SER A 131 9.55 13.33 -11.32
CA SER A 131 10.34 12.22 -11.86
C SER A 131 11.23 11.57 -10.80
N GLU A 132 11.79 12.36 -9.88
CA GLU A 132 12.61 11.84 -8.80
C GLU A 132 11.77 11.06 -7.78
N GLU A 133 10.58 11.56 -7.42
CA GLU A 133 9.69 10.88 -6.49
C GLU A 133 9.14 9.56 -7.04
N LEU A 134 8.82 9.53 -8.34
CA LEU A 134 8.40 8.29 -9.01
C LEU A 134 9.57 7.29 -9.12
N ARG A 135 10.80 7.76 -9.34
CA ARG A 135 12.01 6.91 -9.32
C ARG A 135 12.27 6.36 -7.92
N PHE A 136 12.18 7.22 -6.89
CA PHE A 136 12.41 6.86 -5.51
C PHE A 136 11.39 5.82 -5.02
N THR A 137 10.09 6.05 -5.24
CA THR A 137 9.06 5.09 -4.88
C THR A 137 9.23 3.76 -5.62
N LYS A 138 9.60 3.78 -6.91
CA LYS A 138 9.94 2.56 -7.67
C LYS A 138 11.09 1.79 -7.03
N LYS A 139 12.15 2.47 -6.58
CA LYS A 139 13.29 1.84 -5.88
C LYS A 139 12.89 1.22 -4.54
N ILE A 140 12.02 1.87 -3.77
CA ILE A 140 11.51 1.28 -2.51
C ILE A 140 10.64 0.05 -2.82
N LEU A 141 9.78 0.14 -3.83
CA LEU A 141 8.88 -0.95 -4.23
C LEU A 141 9.62 -2.15 -4.85
N SER A 142 10.78 -1.96 -5.47
CA SER A 142 11.61 -3.09 -5.93
C SER A 142 12.22 -3.89 -4.77
N ILE A 143 12.30 -3.30 -3.56
CA ILE A 143 12.79 -3.98 -2.35
C ILE A 143 11.60 -4.60 -1.59
N ASP A 144 10.50 -3.85 -1.43
CA ASP A 144 9.26 -4.30 -0.81
C ASP A 144 8.06 -3.85 -1.66
N ALA A 145 7.59 -4.75 -2.53
CA ALA A 145 6.51 -4.46 -3.48
C ALA A 145 5.16 -4.13 -2.82
N LYS A 146 5.03 -4.36 -1.51
CA LYS A 146 3.83 -4.10 -0.71
C LYS A 146 4.05 -2.96 0.30
N HIS A 147 5.11 -2.16 0.12
CA HIS A 147 5.45 -1.08 1.02
C HIS A 147 4.37 0.03 1.04
N TYR A 148 3.52 0.01 2.07
CA TYR A 148 2.33 0.84 2.15
C TYR A 148 2.61 2.34 2.03
N HIS A 149 3.63 2.86 2.70
CA HIS A 149 3.97 4.27 2.61
C HIS A 149 4.45 4.68 1.22
N ALA A 150 5.13 3.78 0.50
CA ALA A 150 5.63 4.08 -0.84
C ALA A 150 4.46 4.16 -1.83
N TRP A 151 3.50 3.25 -1.73
CA TRP A 151 2.26 3.32 -2.50
C TRP A 151 1.45 4.56 -2.19
N SER A 152 1.24 4.88 -0.90
CA SER A 152 0.52 6.08 -0.50
C SER A 152 1.20 7.36 -0.99
N HIS A 153 2.53 7.43 -0.91
CA HIS A 153 3.30 8.57 -1.40
C HIS A 153 3.23 8.67 -2.92
N ARG A 154 3.38 7.56 -3.64
CA ARG A 154 3.28 7.52 -5.11
C ARG A 154 1.92 8.00 -5.61
N GLN A 155 0.82 7.57 -4.99
CA GLN A 155 -0.52 8.08 -5.31
C GLN A 155 -0.65 9.59 -5.07
N TRP A 156 -0.09 10.08 -3.97
CA TRP A 156 -0.06 11.51 -3.71
C TRP A 156 0.75 12.28 -4.77
N VAL A 157 1.94 11.79 -5.16
CA VAL A 157 2.78 12.40 -6.22
C VAL A 157 1.97 12.54 -7.51
N LEU A 158 1.29 11.47 -7.94
CA LEU A 158 0.47 11.48 -9.15
C LEU A 158 -0.64 12.55 -9.07
N GLN A 159 -1.35 12.63 -7.94
CA GLN A 159 -2.44 13.58 -7.76
C GLN A 159 -1.98 15.04 -7.64
N ALA A 160 -0.86 15.28 -6.95
CA ALA A 160 -0.41 16.63 -6.63
C ALA A 160 0.57 17.20 -7.67
N LEU A 161 1.42 16.35 -8.23
CA LEU A 161 2.56 16.74 -9.07
C LEU A 161 2.52 16.17 -10.50
N GLY A 162 1.61 15.22 -10.79
CA GLY A 162 1.45 14.60 -12.11
C GLY A 162 2.33 13.37 -12.33
N GLY A 163 2.65 13.05 -13.59
CA GLY A 163 3.41 11.85 -13.98
C GLY A 163 2.55 10.60 -14.20
N TRP A 164 1.34 10.78 -14.73
CA TRP A 164 0.37 9.70 -14.95
C TRP A 164 0.66 8.86 -16.19
N GLU A 165 1.43 9.40 -17.13
CA GLU A 165 1.60 8.92 -18.51
C GLU A 165 2.11 7.48 -18.57
N GLU A 166 3.03 7.11 -17.68
CA GLU A 166 3.67 5.79 -17.63
C GLU A 166 3.13 4.91 -16.49
N GLU A 167 2.19 5.41 -15.68
CA GLU A 167 1.81 4.73 -14.44
C GLU A 167 1.01 3.45 -14.69
N LEU A 168 0.20 3.41 -15.74
CA LEU A 168 -0.55 2.20 -16.12
C LEU A 168 0.40 1.11 -16.65
N ASP A 169 1.42 1.49 -17.40
CA ASP A 169 2.48 0.58 -17.88
C ASP A 169 3.32 0.06 -16.71
N TYR A 170 3.61 0.91 -15.72
CA TYR A 170 4.27 0.47 -14.50
C TYR A 170 3.42 -0.55 -13.72
N CYS A 171 2.10 -0.32 -13.61
CA CYS A 171 1.20 -1.32 -13.03
C CYS A 171 1.23 -2.65 -13.80
N HIS A 172 1.28 -2.57 -15.13
CA HIS A 172 1.38 -3.76 -15.98
C HIS A 172 2.68 -4.54 -15.71
N GLN A 173 3.83 -3.87 -15.70
CA GLN A 173 5.13 -4.49 -15.39
C GLN A 173 5.10 -5.23 -14.05
N LEU A 174 4.57 -4.59 -13.00
CA LEU A 174 4.50 -5.21 -11.67
C LEU A 174 3.59 -6.45 -11.63
N LEU A 175 2.53 -6.46 -12.43
CA LEU A 175 1.61 -7.59 -12.52
C LEU A 175 2.12 -8.73 -13.42
N GLU A 176 3.00 -8.43 -14.38
CA GLU A 176 3.77 -9.45 -15.10
C GLU A 176 4.79 -10.13 -14.18
N GLU A 177 5.43 -9.37 -13.28
CA GLU A 177 6.37 -9.91 -12.28
C GLU A 177 5.66 -10.73 -11.19
N ASP A 178 4.59 -10.19 -10.61
CA ASP A 178 3.77 -10.86 -9.60
C ASP A 178 2.29 -10.51 -9.75
N ILE A 179 1.56 -11.38 -10.44
CA ILE A 179 0.11 -11.24 -10.64
C ILE A 179 -0.69 -11.29 -9.33
N PHE A 180 -0.12 -11.82 -8.23
CA PHE A 180 -0.74 -11.85 -6.90
C PHE A 180 -0.48 -10.58 -6.08
N ASN A 181 0.20 -9.58 -6.65
CA ASN A 181 0.44 -8.31 -5.99
C ASN A 181 -0.84 -7.44 -5.94
N ASN A 182 -1.62 -7.59 -4.87
CA ASN A 182 -2.82 -6.78 -4.62
C ASN A 182 -2.55 -5.27 -4.62
N SER A 183 -1.35 -4.83 -4.23
CA SER A 183 -1.01 -3.40 -4.24
C SER A 183 -0.93 -2.86 -5.67
N ALA A 184 -0.40 -3.64 -6.60
CA ALA A 184 -0.35 -3.30 -8.03
C ALA A 184 -1.76 -3.30 -8.65
N TRP A 185 -2.62 -4.26 -8.30
CA TRP A 185 -4.04 -4.24 -8.71
C TRP A 185 -4.78 -3.00 -8.18
N ASN A 186 -4.57 -2.66 -6.91
CA ASN A 186 -5.12 -1.45 -6.31
C ASN A 186 -4.60 -0.18 -7.01
N GLN A 187 -3.30 -0.13 -7.32
CA GLN A 187 -2.72 0.99 -8.06
C GLN A 187 -3.32 1.09 -9.46
N ARG A 188 -3.48 -0.03 -10.17
CA ARG A 188 -4.12 -0.07 -11.48
C ARG A 188 -5.52 0.53 -11.42
N TYR A 189 -6.32 0.12 -10.42
CA TYR A 189 -7.67 0.66 -10.21
C TYR A 189 -7.64 2.17 -9.94
N PHE A 190 -6.71 2.60 -9.09
CA PHE A 190 -6.50 4.03 -8.81
C PHE A 190 -6.17 4.80 -10.10
N VAL A 191 -5.25 4.30 -10.94
CA VAL A 191 -4.86 4.96 -12.18
C VAL A 191 -6.03 5.10 -13.14
N ILE A 192 -6.75 4.00 -13.43
CA ILE A 192 -7.87 4.05 -14.39
C ILE A 192 -9.01 4.93 -13.90
N THR A 193 -9.17 5.13 -12.59
CA THR A 193 -10.29 5.91 -12.02
C THR A 193 -9.93 7.35 -11.66
N ARG A 194 -8.65 7.66 -11.46
CA ARG A 194 -8.17 8.98 -11.02
C ARG A 194 -7.34 9.72 -12.04
N SER A 195 -6.76 9.03 -13.02
CA SER A 195 -6.01 9.69 -14.09
C SER A 195 -6.90 10.67 -14.85
N PRO A 196 -6.45 11.92 -15.09
CA PRO A 196 -7.20 12.89 -15.86
C PRO A 196 -7.29 12.54 -17.35
N PHE A 197 -6.54 11.53 -17.81
CA PHE A 197 -6.39 11.19 -19.23
C PHE A 197 -7.17 9.96 -19.69
N LEU A 198 -7.66 9.14 -18.74
CA LEU A 198 -8.21 7.81 -19.05
C LEU A 198 -9.75 7.74 -19.05
N GLY A 199 -10.45 8.82 -18.73
CA GLY A 199 -11.92 8.85 -18.79
C GLY A 199 -12.65 8.04 -17.70
N GLY A 200 -11.92 7.42 -16.76
CA GLY A 200 -12.51 6.70 -15.64
C GLY A 200 -13.02 5.31 -16.02
N LEU A 201 -13.85 4.72 -15.13
CA LEU A 201 -14.46 3.41 -15.37
C LEU A 201 -15.32 3.38 -16.65
N LYS A 202 -15.93 4.50 -17.04
CA LYS A 202 -16.79 4.56 -18.22
C LYS A 202 -16.04 4.14 -19.48
N ASP A 203 -14.83 4.65 -19.66
CA ASP A 203 -14.06 4.48 -20.89
C ASP A 203 -13.11 3.27 -20.78
N MET A 204 -12.63 2.95 -19.57
CA MET A 204 -11.67 1.87 -19.35
C MET A 204 -12.29 0.49 -19.11
N ARG A 205 -13.59 0.40 -18.79
CA ARG A 205 -14.19 -0.87 -18.32
C ARG A 205 -13.99 -2.04 -19.29
N GLU A 206 -14.20 -1.85 -20.58
CA GLU A 206 -14.13 -2.96 -21.54
C GLU A 206 -12.71 -3.53 -21.64
N SER A 207 -11.70 -2.68 -21.82
CA SER A 207 -10.30 -3.11 -21.90
C SER A 207 -9.83 -3.75 -20.59
N GLU A 208 -10.25 -3.20 -19.45
CA GLU A 208 -9.89 -3.72 -18.13
C GLU A 208 -10.58 -5.05 -17.81
N VAL A 209 -11.81 -5.28 -18.27
CA VAL A 209 -12.47 -6.59 -18.18
C VAL A 209 -11.71 -7.62 -19.01
N CYS A 210 -11.33 -7.30 -20.25
CA CYS A 210 -10.53 -8.18 -21.09
C CYS A 210 -9.17 -8.52 -20.46
N TYR A 211 -8.47 -7.52 -19.91
CA TYR A 211 -7.20 -7.71 -19.21
C TYR A 211 -7.36 -8.64 -18.00
N THR A 212 -8.38 -8.39 -17.20
CA THR A 212 -8.63 -9.15 -15.97
C THR A 212 -9.11 -10.57 -16.24
N HIS A 213 -9.89 -10.77 -17.32
CA HIS A 213 -10.28 -12.09 -17.81
C HIS A 213 -9.05 -12.96 -18.06
N ASN A 214 -8.07 -12.45 -18.82
CA ASN A 214 -6.82 -13.18 -19.10
C ASN A 214 -6.05 -13.50 -17.83
N ALA A 215 -5.99 -12.56 -16.88
CA ALA A 215 -5.33 -12.79 -15.59
C ALA A 215 -6.02 -13.88 -14.76
N ILE A 216 -7.36 -13.92 -14.74
CA ILE A 216 -8.14 -14.95 -14.04
C ILE A 216 -7.97 -16.31 -14.70
N VAL A 217 -8.05 -16.41 -16.03
CA VAL A 217 -7.84 -17.69 -16.73
C VAL A 217 -6.44 -18.25 -16.44
N ALA A 218 -5.42 -17.39 -16.40
CA ALA A 218 -4.05 -17.81 -16.12
C ALA A 218 -3.84 -18.25 -14.66
N ARG A 219 -4.51 -17.61 -13.70
CA ARG A 219 -4.39 -17.84 -12.24
C ARG A 219 -5.75 -17.69 -11.54
N PRO A 220 -6.66 -18.68 -11.68
CA PRO A 220 -8.01 -18.60 -11.11
C PRO A 220 -8.04 -18.53 -9.58
N GLU A 221 -6.98 -19.01 -8.91
CA GLU A 221 -6.78 -18.92 -7.46
C GLU A 221 -6.37 -17.52 -6.96
N ASN A 222 -6.11 -16.56 -7.85
CA ASN A 222 -5.74 -15.21 -7.44
C ASN A 222 -6.97 -14.39 -7.07
N GLU A 223 -7.23 -14.21 -5.77
CA GLU A 223 -8.34 -13.38 -5.29
C GLU A 223 -8.30 -11.94 -5.85
N SER A 224 -7.10 -11.38 -6.03
CA SER A 224 -6.92 -9.96 -6.39
C SER A 224 -7.55 -9.62 -7.74
N SER A 225 -7.40 -10.49 -8.74
CA SER A 225 -7.97 -10.27 -10.08
C SER A 225 -9.50 -10.38 -10.06
N TRP A 226 -10.08 -11.33 -9.30
CA TRP A 226 -11.53 -11.40 -9.10
C TRP A 226 -12.10 -10.17 -8.39
N ARG A 227 -11.41 -9.68 -7.34
CA ARG A 227 -11.81 -8.46 -6.63
C ARG A 227 -11.70 -7.23 -7.52
N TYR A 228 -10.66 -7.14 -8.34
CA TYR A 228 -10.49 -6.09 -9.32
C TYR A 228 -11.63 -6.10 -10.34
N LEU A 229 -11.94 -7.26 -10.92
CA LEU A 229 -13.03 -7.44 -11.88
C LEU A 229 -14.36 -6.96 -11.28
N ARG A 230 -14.68 -7.35 -10.04
CA ARG A 230 -15.89 -6.88 -9.36
C ARG A 230 -15.89 -5.37 -9.14
N GLY A 231 -14.73 -4.81 -8.82
CA GLY A 231 -14.52 -3.37 -8.61
C GLY A 231 -14.80 -2.52 -9.84
N LEU A 232 -14.60 -3.03 -11.06
CA LEU A 232 -14.91 -2.32 -12.32
C LEU A 232 -16.39 -1.97 -12.49
N TYR A 233 -17.26 -2.63 -11.71
CA TYR A 233 -18.71 -2.45 -11.68
C TYR A 233 -19.19 -1.94 -10.32
N LYS A 234 -18.33 -1.21 -9.60
CA LYS A 234 -18.72 -0.53 -8.37
C LYS A 234 -19.97 0.34 -8.64
N ASP A 235 -21.00 0.12 -7.84
CA ASP A 235 -22.30 0.79 -7.93
C ASP A 235 -23.12 0.54 -9.23
N ASP A 236 -22.71 -0.44 -10.06
CA ASP A 236 -23.34 -0.80 -11.36
C ASP A 236 -23.64 -2.30 -11.46
N ASN A 237 -24.47 -2.79 -10.53
CA ASN A 237 -24.83 -4.21 -10.44
C ASN A 237 -25.62 -4.71 -11.67
N LEU A 238 -26.34 -3.82 -12.35
CA LEU A 238 -27.09 -4.18 -13.55
C LEU A 238 -26.14 -4.54 -14.70
N SER A 239 -25.09 -3.75 -14.94
CA SER A 239 -24.09 -4.08 -15.96
C SER A 239 -23.22 -5.27 -15.55
N TRP A 240 -22.99 -5.46 -14.24
CA TRP A 240 -22.29 -6.63 -13.71
C TRP A 240 -23.01 -7.93 -14.05
N VAL A 241 -24.31 -8.01 -13.74
CA VAL A 241 -25.11 -9.22 -13.96
C VAL A 241 -25.37 -9.48 -15.44
N ASN A 242 -25.55 -8.43 -16.24
CA ASN A 242 -25.90 -8.57 -17.65
C ASN A 242 -24.69 -8.67 -18.60
N ASN A 243 -23.46 -8.62 -18.09
CA ASN A 243 -22.30 -8.74 -18.95
C ASN A 243 -21.93 -10.23 -19.17
N PRO A 244 -22.06 -10.73 -20.40
CA PRO A 244 -21.88 -12.15 -20.70
C PRO A 244 -20.43 -12.62 -20.51
N GLN A 245 -19.44 -11.73 -20.60
CA GLN A 245 -18.03 -12.12 -20.41
C GLN A 245 -17.78 -12.60 -18.98
N ILE A 246 -18.46 -12.02 -17.98
CA ILE A 246 -18.31 -12.40 -16.57
C ILE A 246 -18.94 -13.78 -16.34
N SER A 247 -20.16 -14.00 -16.82
CA SER A 247 -20.82 -15.30 -16.67
C SER A 247 -20.05 -16.39 -17.41
N SER A 248 -19.57 -16.12 -18.63
CA SER A 248 -18.78 -17.09 -19.40
C SER A 248 -17.47 -17.45 -18.69
N LEU A 249 -16.75 -16.44 -18.16
CA LEU A 249 -15.54 -16.66 -17.37
C LEU A 249 -15.83 -17.52 -16.13
N CYS A 250 -16.90 -17.22 -15.38
CA CYS A 250 -17.30 -18.03 -14.23
C CYS A 250 -17.55 -19.48 -14.64
N LEU A 251 -18.33 -19.70 -15.70
CA LEU A 251 -18.65 -21.04 -16.18
C LEU A 251 -17.40 -21.81 -16.64
N GLU A 252 -16.49 -21.14 -17.35
CA GLU A 252 -15.21 -21.70 -17.80
C GLU A 252 -14.40 -22.24 -16.61
N ILE A 253 -14.19 -21.42 -15.58
CA ILE A 253 -13.41 -21.81 -14.40
C ILE A 253 -14.11 -22.91 -13.59
N LEU A 254 -15.44 -22.85 -13.43
CA LEU A 254 -16.20 -23.90 -12.75
C LEU A 254 -16.10 -25.24 -13.49
N THR A 255 -16.17 -25.22 -14.82
CA THR A 255 -16.08 -26.42 -15.67
C THR A 255 -14.70 -27.06 -15.64
N ALA A 256 -13.64 -26.26 -15.45
CA ALA A 256 -12.27 -26.76 -15.26
C ALA A 256 -12.06 -27.50 -13.92
N LYS A 257 -12.99 -27.34 -12.96
CA LYS A 257 -13.00 -28.00 -11.63
C LYS A 257 -11.80 -27.73 -10.72
N ALA A 258 -10.92 -26.79 -11.06
CA ALA A 258 -9.77 -26.42 -10.25
C ALA A 258 -9.89 -24.97 -9.78
N ASN A 259 -9.44 -24.69 -8.55
CA ASN A 259 -9.36 -23.32 -7.99
C ASN A 259 -10.65 -22.50 -8.12
N CYS A 260 -11.80 -23.16 -7.91
CA CYS A 260 -13.12 -22.62 -8.21
C CYS A 260 -13.74 -21.78 -7.07
N VAL A 261 -13.06 -21.59 -5.94
CA VAL A 261 -13.58 -20.84 -4.77
C VAL A 261 -14.08 -19.45 -5.18
N PHE A 262 -13.26 -18.69 -5.92
CA PHE A 262 -13.64 -17.33 -6.34
C PHE A 262 -14.67 -17.32 -7.47
N ALA A 263 -14.66 -18.32 -8.36
CA ALA A 263 -15.69 -18.47 -9.38
C ALA A 263 -17.07 -18.79 -8.75
N LEU A 264 -17.12 -19.67 -7.75
CA LEU A 264 -18.34 -19.96 -6.98
C LEU A 264 -18.81 -18.73 -6.20
N SER A 265 -17.90 -18.02 -5.53
CA SER A 265 -18.23 -16.77 -4.84
C SER A 265 -18.77 -15.71 -5.81
N THR A 266 -18.24 -15.64 -7.02
CA THR A 266 -18.69 -14.70 -8.07
C THR A 266 -20.06 -15.10 -8.61
N LEU A 267 -20.30 -16.40 -8.83
CA LEU A 267 -21.62 -16.92 -9.21
C LEU A 267 -22.68 -16.58 -8.16
N LEU A 268 -22.38 -16.74 -6.87
CA LEU A 268 -23.29 -16.38 -5.79
C LEU A 268 -23.60 -14.87 -5.78
N ASP A 269 -22.59 -14.02 -5.98
CA ASP A 269 -22.77 -12.57 -6.11
C ASP A 269 -23.68 -12.21 -7.30
N LEU A 270 -23.45 -12.83 -8.47
CA LEU A 270 -24.30 -12.66 -9.65
C LEU A 270 -25.76 -13.07 -9.37
N ILE A 271 -25.99 -14.24 -8.78
CA ILE A 271 -27.34 -14.74 -8.44
C ILE A 271 -28.02 -13.78 -7.47
N SER A 272 -27.30 -13.28 -6.46
CA SER A 272 -27.84 -12.34 -5.47
C SER A 272 -28.31 -11.01 -6.08
N HIS A 273 -27.84 -10.70 -7.29
CA HIS A 273 -28.22 -9.52 -8.06
C HIS A 273 -29.16 -9.83 -9.25
N GLY A 274 -29.71 -11.04 -9.32
CA GLY A 274 -30.76 -11.41 -10.27
C GLY A 274 -30.31 -12.25 -11.47
N PHE A 275 -29.03 -12.65 -11.53
CA PHE A 275 -28.56 -13.59 -12.55
C PHE A 275 -29.32 -14.92 -12.45
N GLN A 276 -29.75 -15.45 -13.60
CA GLN A 276 -30.44 -16.74 -13.68
C GLN A 276 -29.49 -17.79 -14.28
N PRO A 277 -28.95 -18.73 -13.48
CA PRO A 277 -28.02 -19.73 -13.97
C PRO A 277 -28.65 -20.66 -15.00
N SER A 278 -27.96 -20.88 -16.13
CA SER A 278 -28.33 -21.86 -17.15
C SER A 278 -28.17 -23.30 -16.65
N GLN A 279 -28.63 -24.28 -17.44
CA GLN A 279 -28.43 -25.69 -17.13
C GLN A 279 -26.94 -26.05 -17.00
N GLU A 280 -26.08 -25.46 -17.84
CA GLU A 280 -24.63 -25.67 -17.82
C GLU A 280 -24.00 -25.26 -16.48
N PHE A 281 -24.47 -24.16 -15.87
CA PHE A 281 -24.03 -23.79 -14.52
C PHE A 281 -24.45 -24.82 -13.47
N ARG A 282 -25.67 -25.35 -13.56
CA ARG A 282 -26.15 -26.39 -12.63
C ARG A 282 -25.28 -27.61 -12.73
N ASP A 283 -24.99 -28.05 -13.95
CA ASP A 283 -24.17 -29.22 -14.23
C ASP A 283 -22.74 -29.01 -13.73
N ALA A 284 -22.14 -27.84 -13.98
CA ALA A 284 -20.81 -27.49 -13.52
C ALA A 284 -20.69 -27.48 -11.99
N VAL A 285 -21.64 -26.83 -11.28
CA VAL A 285 -21.65 -26.77 -9.81
C VAL A 285 -21.90 -28.13 -9.19
N ASN A 286 -22.86 -28.92 -9.71
CA ASN A 286 -23.12 -30.28 -9.23
C ASN A 286 -21.90 -31.19 -9.40
N ALA A 287 -21.14 -31.02 -10.49
CA ALA A 287 -19.90 -31.75 -10.72
C ALA A 287 -18.77 -31.43 -9.73
N LEU A 288 -18.91 -30.40 -8.89
CA LEU A 288 -17.96 -30.04 -7.82
C LEU A 288 -18.34 -30.65 -6.46
N GLN A 289 -19.55 -31.24 -6.33
CA GLN A 289 -19.96 -31.89 -5.08
C GLN A 289 -19.08 -33.12 -4.81
N THR A 290 -18.73 -33.32 -3.54
CA THR A 290 -18.11 -34.56 -3.08
C THR A 290 -19.19 -35.63 -2.85
N SER A 291 -18.80 -36.90 -3.00
CA SER A 291 -19.69 -38.07 -2.98
C SER A 291 -20.54 -38.26 -1.72
N ASP A 292 -20.26 -37.53 -0.64
CA ASP A 292 -20.95 -37.64 0.65
C ASP A 292 -22.16 -36.69 0.80
N SER A 293 -22.48 -35.89 -0.22
CA SER A 293 -23.65 -34.98 -0.18
C SER A 293 -24.92 -35.70 -0.66
N GLU A 294 -25.65 -36.33 0.27
CA GLU A 294 -26.86 -37.12 -0.01
C GLU A 294 -28.11 -36.33 -0.50
N GLN A 295 -28.00 -35.01 -0.72
CA GLN A 295 -29.10 -34.20 -1.25
C GLN A 295 -28.59 -33.23 -2.31
N THR A 296 -28.86 -33.56 -3.58
CA THR A 296 -28.85 -32.61 -4.68
C THR A 296 -30.02 -31.64 -4.49
N ASP A 297 -29.73 -30.46 -3.95
CA ASP A 297 -30.68 -29.35 -3.97
C ASP A 297 -30.88 -28.91 -5.42
N SER A 298 -32.14 -28.68 -5.82
CA SER A 298 -32.45 -28.15 -7.16
C SER A 298 -31.93 -26.72 -7.35
N ASP A 299 -31.65 -26.01 -6.25
CA ASP A 299 -31.13 -24.66 -6.25
C ASP A 299 -29.60 -24.63 -6.32
N VAL A 300 -29.10 -24.14 -7.47
CA VAL A 300 -27.67 -23.96 -7.76
C VAL A 300 -26.95 -23.16 -6.69
N ALA A 301 -27.60 -22.13 -6.12
CA ALA A 301 -26.98 -21.25 -5.14
C ALA A 301 -26.74 -21.98 -3.82
N LYS A 302 -27.70 -22.82 -3.39
CA LYS A 302 -27.55 -23.66 -2.19
C LYS A 302 -26.47 -24.71 -2.39
N THR A 303 -26.44 -25.35 -3.56
CA THR A 303 -25.37 -26.30 -3.91
C THR A 303 -24.00 -25.63 -3.92
N ALA A 304 -23.86 -24.46 -4.53
CA ALA A 304 -22.61 -23.70 -4.52
C ALA A 304 -22.15 -23.33 -3.10
N CYS A 305 -23.06 -22.93 -2.21
CA CYS A 305 -22.74 -22.68 -0.80
C CYS A 305 -22.23 -23.96 -0.11
N SER A 306 -22.91 -25.09 -0.30
CA SER A 306 -22.50 -26.38 0.29
C SER A 306 -21.13 -26.84 -0.22
N VAL A 307 -20.82 -26.63 -1.50
CA VAL A 307 -19.48 -26.89 -2.05
C VAL A 307 -18.45 -25.98 -1.36
N LEU A 308 -18.73 -24.67 -1.25
CA LEU A 308 -17.84 -23.70 -0.60
C LEU A 308 -17.61 -23.99 0.89
N GLU A 309 -18.60 -24.52 1.62
CA GLU A 309 -18.40 -24.99 3.00
C GLU A 309 -17.31 -26.06 3.10
N SER A 310 -17.18 -26.92 2.08
CA SER A 310 -16.17 -27.98 2.03
C SER A 310 -14.80 -27.49 1.55
N ILE A 311 -14.77 -26.63 0.52
CA ILE A 311 -13.51 -26.24 -0.14
C ILE A 311 -12.89 -24.94 0.40
N ASP A 312 -13.65 -24.17 1.19
CA ASP A 312 -13.17 -22.98 1.93
C ASP A 312 -13.50 -23.10 3.43
N PRO A 313 -12.87 -24.06 4.14
CA PRO A 313 -13.24 -24.40 5.51
C PRO A 313 -13.04 -23.25 6.51
N LEU A 314 -12.10 -22.33 6.24
CA LEU A 314 -11.89 -21.14 7.05
C LEU A 314 -13.12 -20.22 7.06
N ARG A 315 -13.90 -20.22 5.97
CA ARG A 315 -15.12 -19.42 5.82
C ARG A 315 -16.39 -20.28 5.81
N ALA A 316 -16.34 -21.54 6.24
CA ALA A 316 -17.51 -22.42 6.24
C ALA A 316 -18.72 -21.82 6.99
N ASN A 317 -18.47 -21.17 8.14
CA ASN A 317 -19.55 -20.50 8.90
C ASN A 317 -20.15 -19.30 8.13
N TYR A 318 -19.34 -18.60 7.33
CA TYR A 318 -19.84 -17.54 6.46
C TYR A 318 -20.71 -18.11 5.35
N TRP A 319 -20.31 -19.22 4.71
CA TRP A 319 -21.09 -19.86 3.65
C TRP A 319 -22.42 -20.44 4.16
N LYS A 320 -22.43 -21.04 5.36
CA LYS A 320 -23.66 -21.44 6.06
C LYS A 320 -24.60 -20.26 6.30
N TRP A 321 -24.06 -19.17 6.85
CA TRP A 321 -24.82 -17.94 7.09
C TRP A 321 -25.36 -17.36 5.79
N TYR A 322 -24.53 -17.30 4.73
CA TYR A 322 -24.92 -16.77 3.42
C TYR A 322 -26.07 -17.57 2.83
N ARG A 323 -25.99 -18.90 2.84
CA ARG A 323 -27.08 -19.79 2.41
C ARG A 323 -28.37 -19.51 3.18
N SER A 324 -28.29 -19.44 4.52
CA SER A 324 -29.48 -19.20 5.35
C SER A 324 -30.14 -17.85 5.12
N LYS A 325 -29.32 -16.82 4.88
CA LYS A 325 -29.80 -15.44 4.75
C LYS A 325 -30.43 -15.18 3.39
N HIS A 326 -29.86 -15.76 2.33
CA HIS A 326 -30.22 -15.43 0.97
C HIS A 326 -31.12 -16.48 0.29
N PHE A 327 -31.11 -17.74 0.72
CA PHE A 327 -31.76 -18.83 -0.03
C PHE A 327 -32.62 -19.81 0.80
N GLU A 328 -32.55 -19.80 2.14
CA GLU A 328 -33.40 -20.69 2.97
C GLU A 328 -34.82 -20.15 3.24
N ASN A 329 -35.08 -18.87 2.98
CA ASN A 329 -36.39 -18.22 3.18
C ASN A 329 -37.00 -17.61 1.90
N ALA A 330 -36.50 -18.01 0.71
CA ALA A 330 -36.96 -17.52 -0.58
C ALA A 330 -38.03 -18.44 -1.20
#